data_AF-A0A540W3F0-F1
#
_entry.id   AF-A0A540W3F0-F1
#
_cell.length_a   1.000
_cell.length_b   1.000
_cell.length_c   1.000
_cell.angle_alpha   90.00
_cell.angle_beta   90.00
_cell.angle_gamma   90.00
#
_symmetry.space_group_name_H-M   'P 1'
#
loop_
_entity.id
_entity.type
_entity.pdbx_description
1 polymer ?
#
loop_
_entity_poly.entity_id
_entity_poly.type
_entity_poly.pdbx_seq_one_letter_code
_entity_poly.pdbx_strand_id
1 'polypeptide(L)'
;MSVSDDPSAAAAALGVYRQARAAAVAPRPTPAWYPPARGILGGIAYIAAPFVFATDHPAIWLRALVIVAGVAFIAVHTAAVRPGGVLVMPKDHPYRKERLRGHLVSMLLWGASWLTAVPFGWQTGAVVSGLVLGGYLWFDSARERARAIRA
;
A
#
# COMPACT_ATOMS: atom_id res chain seq x y z
N MET A 1 -10.72 -1.73 -50.37
CA MET A 1 -11.63 -1.26 -49.31
C MET A 1 -11.01 -1.64 -47.98
N SER A 2 -10.35 -0.68 -47.32
CA SER A 2 -9.82 -0.89 -45.98
C SER A 2 -10.99 -0.98 -45.00
N VAL A 3 -10.85 -1.84 -43.99
CA VAL A 3 -11.80 -2.09 -42.90
C VAL A 3 -11.99 -0.84 -41.99
N SER A 4 -11.58 0.36 -42.45
CA SER A 4 -11.39 1.58 -41.65
C SER A 4 -12.57 2.56 -41.62
N ASP A 5 -13.60 2.40 -42.46
CA ASP A 5 -14.57 3.48 -42.69
C ASP A 5 -15.98 3.19 -42.15
N ASP A 6 -16.15 2.13 -41.35
CA ASP A 6 -17.43 1.86 -40.69
C ASP A 6 -17.46 2.55 -39.30
N PRO A 7 -18.14 3.71 -39.17
CA PRO A 7 -18.24 4.42 -37.89
C PRO A 7 -18.92 3.59 -36.80
N SER A 8 -19.73 2.58 -37.16
CA SER A 8 -20.35 1.67 -36.21
C SER A 8 -19.34 0.68 -35.62
N ALA A 9 -18.40 0.18 -36.43
CA ALA A 9 -17.30 -0.67 -35.98
C ALA A 9 -16.32 0.08 -35.07
N ALA A 10 -16.01 1.34 -35.41
CA ALA A 10 -15.18 2.21 -34.58
C ALA A 10 -15.85 2.53 -33.24
N ALA A 11 -17.16 2.81 -33.23
CA ALA A 11 -17.93 3.04 -32.01
C ALA A 11 -17.99 1.78 -31.12
N ALA A 12 -18.20 0.60 -31.71
CA ALA A 12 -18.18 -0.68 -31.00
C ALA A 12 -16.80 -0.96 -30.37
N ALA A 13 -15.71 -0.75 -31.10
CA ALA A 13 -14.35 -0.91 -30.59
C ALA A 13 -14.06 0.04 -29.41
N LEU A 14 -14.51 1.30 -29.49
CA LEU A 14 -14.42 2.26 -28.39
C LEU A 14 -15.25 1.84 -27.18
N GLY A 15 -16.43 1.26 -27.40
CA GLY A 15 -17.28 0.70 -26.35
C GLY A 15 -16.60 -0.45 -25.61
N VAL A 16 -16.05 -1.42 -26.35
CA VAL A 16 -15.29 -2.55 -25.80
C VAL A 16 -14.04 -2.07 -25.05
N TYR A 17 -13.30 -1.10 -25.61
CA TYR A 17 -12.16 -0.50 -24.93
C TYR A 17 -12.55 0.17 -23.61
N ARG A 18 -13.66 0.93 -23.58
CA ARG A 18 -14.16 1.58 -22.36
C ARG A 18 -14.59 0.55 -21.31
N GLN A 19 -15.26 -0.52 -21.72
CA GLN A 19 -15.64 -1.61 -20.81
C GLN A 19 -14.41 -2.36 -20.28
N ALA A 20 -13.45 -2.70 -21.15
CA ALA A 20 -12.20 -3.34 -20.76
C ALA A 20 -11.40 -2.44 -19.80
N ARG A 21 -11.35 -1.13 -20.08
CA ARG A 21 -10.73 -0.14 -19.19
C ARG A 21 -11.45 -0.03 -17.86
N ALA A 22 -12.78 -0.02 -17.83
CA ALA A 22 -13.57 0.01 -16.60
C ALA A 22 -13.35 -1.25 -15.76
N ALA A 23 -13.34 -2.43 -16.39
CA ALA A 23 -13.06 -3.71 -15.74
C ALA A 23 -11.61 -3.84 -15.25
N ALA A 24 -10.65 -3.21 -15.93
CA ALA A 24 -9.26 -3.15 -15.52
C ALA A 24 -9.03 -2.19 -14.33
N VAL A 25 -9.86 -1.16 -14.18
CA VAL A 25 -9.78 -0.16 -13.10
C VAL A 25 -10.62 -0.55 -11.88
N ALA A 26 -11.54 -1.51 -12.02
CA ALA A 26 -12.39 -1.99 -10.93
C ALA A 26 -11.55 -2.54 -9.76
N PRO A 27 -11.79 -2.10 -8.51
CA PRO A 27 -11.08 -2.61 -7.34
C PRO A 27 -11.29 -4.12 -7.19
N ARG A 28 -10.21 -4.91 -7.21
CA ARG A 28 -10.29 -6.34 -6.91
C ARG A 28 -10.11 -6.57 -5.41
N PRO A 29 -10.96 -7.40 -4.77
CA PRO A 29 -10.81 -7.69 -3.37
C PRO A 29 -9.50 -8.44 -3.11
N THR A 30 -8.71 -7.93 -2.16
CA THR A 30 -7.48 -8.59 -1.72
C THR A 30 -7.81 -9.80 -0.83
N PRO A 31 -6.90 -10.78 -0.72
CA PRO A 31 -7.06 -11.91 0.18
C PRO A 31 -7.28 -11.46 1.64
N ALA A 32 -8.04 -12.23 2.42
CA ALA A 32 -8.40 -11.87 3.80
C ALA A 32 -7.19 -11.72 4.74
N TRP A 33 -6.10 -12.43 4.45
CA TRP A 33 -4.85 -12.36 5.21
C TRP A 33 -4.02 -11.10 4.91
N TYR A 34 -4.29 -10.40 3.79
CA TYR A 34 -3.46 -9.29 3.35
C TYR A 34 -3.47 -8.08 4.31
N PRO A 35 -4.64 -7.58 4.78
CA PRO A 35 -4.66 -6.46 5.73
C PRO A 35 -3.85 -6.69 7.01
N PRO A 36 -4.03 -7.80 7.77
CA PRO A 36 -3.20 -8.05 8.95
C PRO A 36 -1.72 -8.23 8.61
N ALA A 37 -1.39 -8.95 7.55
CA ALA A 37 0.00 -9.17 7.16
C ALA A 37 0.72 -7.85 6.82
N ARG A 38 0.09 -6.96 6.05
CA ARG A 38 0.64 -5.64 5.71
C ARG A 38 0.84 -4.78 6.95
N GLY A 39 -0.13 -4.77 7.86
CA GLY A 39 -0.06 -3.99 9.10
C GLY A 39 1.04 -4.46 10.03
N ILE A 40 1.13 -5.77 10.28
CA ILE A 40 2.14 -6.37 11.17
C ILE A 40 3.55 -6.16 10.61
N LEU A 41 3.77 -6.50 9.33
CA LEU A 41 5.09 -6.37 8.70
C LEU A 41 5.53 -4.90 8.61
N GLY A 42 4.60 -4.00 8.27
CA GLY A 42 4.85 -2.56 8.29
C GLY A 42 5.21 -2.10 9.70
N GLY A 43 4.41 -2.46 10.71
CA GLY A 43 4.66 -2.09 12.11
C GLY A 43 6.04 -2.56 12.59
N ILE A 44 6.40 -3.82 12.38
CA ILE A 44 7.72 -4.36 12.74
C ILE A 44 8.85 -3.55 12.08
N ALA A 45 8.74 -3.27 10.78
CA ALA A 45 9.77 -2.51 10.07
C ALA A 45 9.91 -1.08 10.63
N TYR A 46 8.81 -0.39 10.91
CA TYR A 46 8.83 0.97 11.46
C TYR A 46 9.26 1.05 12.93
N ILE A 47 9.04 -0.02 13.71
CA ILE A 47 9.59 -0.15 15.07
C ILE A 47 11.10 -0.38 14.99
N ALA A 48 11.55 -1.35 14.19
CA ALA A 48 12.93 -1.81 14.22
C ALA A 48 13.92 -0.90 13.44
N ALA A 49 13.47 -0.22 12.38
CA ALA A 49 14.36 0.60 11.55
C ALA A 49 15.07 1.71 12.34
N PRO A 50 14.41 2.51 13.19
CA PRO A 50 15.09 3.51 14.02
C PRO A 50 16.23 2.94 14.86
N PHE A 51 16.06 1.74 15.44
CA PHE A 51 17.11 1.10 16.24
C PHE A 51 18.30 0.63 15.40
N VAL A 52 18.10 0.32 14.11
CA VAL A 52 19.20 0.00 13.19
C VAL A 52 19.98 1.26 12.82
N PHE A 53 19.32 2.39 12.61
CA PHE A 53 19.94 3.62 12.09
C PHE A 53 20.44 4.58 13.16
N ALA A 54 19.86 4.56 14.37
CA ALA A 54 20.23 5.47 15.46
C ALA A 54 21.32 4.90 16.39
N THR A 55 21.76 3.65 16.18
CA THR A 55 22.75 2.97 17.02
C THR A 55 24.04 2.77 16.25
N ASP A 56 25.20 3.02 16.87
CA ASP A 56 26.53 2.84 16.23
C ASP A 56 26.82 1.36 15.93
N HIS A 57 26.42 0.47 16.84
CA HIS A 57 26.60 -0.97 16.73
C HIS A 57 25.26 -1.70 16.93
N PRO A 58 24.34 -1.63 15.96
CA PRO A 58 23.07 -2.31 16.06
C PRO A 58 23.29 -3.82 16.00
N ALA A 59 22.56 -4.56 16.83
CA ALA A 59 22.65 -6.01 16.87
C ALA A 59 22.32 -6.62 15.49
N ILE A 60 23.06 -7.65 15.09
CA ILE A 60 22.93 -8.24 13.75
C ILE A 60 21.52 -8.80 13.49
N TRP A 61 20.88 -9.34 14.52
CA TRP A 61 19.50 -9.85 14.44
C TRP A 61 18.49 -8.75 14.10
N LEU A 62 18.74 -7.51 14.53
CA LEU A 62 17.87 -6.37 14.28
C LEU A 62 17.96 -5.93 12.81
N ARG A 63 19.17 -5.94 12.24
CA ARG A 63 19.39 -5.72 10.80
C ARG A 63 18.69 -6.79 9.97
N ALA A 64 18.87 -8.06 10.35
CA ALA A 64 18.20 -9.18 9.70
C ALA A 64 16.67 -9.05 9.77
N LEU A 65 16.13 -8.65 10.93
CA LEU A 65 14.69 -8.44 11.13
C LEU A 65 14.14 -7.37 10.18
N VAL A 66 14.80 -6.21 10.05
CA VAL A 66 14.35 -5.14 9.14
C VAL A 66 14.38 -5.62 7.69
N ILE A 67 15.44 -6.31 7.27
CA ILE A 67 15.56 -6.85 5.91
C ILE A 67 14.46 -7.88 5.63
N VAL A 68 14.29 -8.85 6.53
CA VAL A 68 13.27 -9.91 6.39
C VAL A 68 11.87 -9.30 6.39
N ALA A 69 11.57 -8.36 7.29
CA ALA A 69 10.29 -7.68 7.31
C ALA A 69 10.03 -6.88 6.02
N GLY A 70 11.04 -6.17 5.50
CA GLY A 70 10.95 -5.43 4.24
C GLY A 70 10.72 -6.34 3.03
N VAL A 71 11.49 -7.43 2.91
CA VAL A 71 11.33 -8.42 1.84
C VAL A 71 9.97 -9.10 1.93
N ALA A 72 9.55 -9.52 3.12
CA ALA A 72 8.24 -10.11 3.35
C ALA A 72 7.11 -9.13 3.03
N PHE A 73 7.26 -7.85 3.38
CA PHE A 73 6.27 -6.82 3.05
C PHE A 73 6.12 -6.66 1.53
N ILE A 74 7.24 -6.60 0.80
CA ILE A 74 7.22 -6.53 -0.67
C ILE A 74 6.61 -7.80 -1.27
N ALA A 75 6.96 -8.98 -0.76
CA ALA A 75 6.40 -10.26 -1.20
C ALA A 75 4.89 -10.34 -0.97
N VAL A 76 4.42 -9.94 0.21
CA VAL A 76 2.99 -9.86 0.56
C VAL A 76 2.26 -8.88 -0.34
N HIS A 77 2.82 -7.69 -0.56
CA HIS A 77 2.23 -6.67 -1.42
C HIS A 77 2.14 -7.14 -2.87
N THR A 78 3.22 -7.70 -3.41
CA THR A 78 3.24 -8.22 -4.77
C THR A 78 2.31 -9.43 -4.95
N ALA A 79 2.26 -10.36 -4.00
CA ALA A 79 1.34 -11.49 -4.04
C ALA A 79 -0.14 -11.05 -4.02
N ALA A 80 -0.47 -10.03 -3.23
CA ALA A 80 -1.83 -9.48 -3.16
C ALA A 80 -2.22 -8.66 -4.39
N VAL A 81 -1.25 -8.01 -5.06
CA VAL A 81 -1.50 -7.13 -6.22
C VAL A 81 -1.34 -7.86 -7.56
N ARG A 82 -0.61 -8.98 -7.62
CA ARG A 82 -0.41 -9.84 -8.81
C ARG A 82 -1.70 -10.21 -9.54
N PRO A 83 -2.82 -10.57 -8.86
CA PRO A 83 -4.08 -10.85 -9.54
C PRO A 83 -4.66 -9.65 -10.30
N GLY A 84 -4.17 -8.42 -10.06
CA GLY A 84 -4.61 -7.18 -10.71
C GLY A 84 -3.94 -6.87 -12.06
N GLY A 85 -2.86 -7.56 -12.43
CA GLY A 85 -2.30 -7.61 -13.79
C GLY A 85 -1.68 -6.34 -14.39
N VAL A 86 -1.94 -5.14 -13.86
CA VAL A 86 -1.37 -3.89 -14.41
C VAL A 86 -0.77 -3.04 -13.29
N LEU A 87 0.55 -3.13 -13.13
CA LEU A 87 1.33 -2.28 -12.21
C LEU A 87 1.58 -0.88 -12.79
N VAL A 88 1.25 -0.66 -14.07
CA VAL A 88 1.37 0.62 -14.75
C VAL A 88 0.16 1.48 -14.41
N MET A 89 0.28 2.25 -13.32
CA MET A 89 -0.70 3.28 -12.98
C MET A 89 -0.75 4.29 -14.15
N PRO A 90 -1.87 4.40 -14.89
CA PRO A 90 -2.00 5.42 -15.93
C PRO A 90 -1.79 6.80 -15.32
N LYS A 91 -1.10 7.71 -16.02
CA LYS A 91 -0.81 9.08 -15.55
C LYS A 91 -2.09 9.83 -15.11
N ASP A 92 -3.22 9.45 -15.70
CA ASP A 92 -4.56 10.03 -15.49
C ASP A 92 -5.48 9.16 -14.62
N HIS A 93 -4.92 8.26 -13.79
CA HIS A 93 -5.72 7.39 -12.94
C HIS A 93 -6.52 8.21 -11.91
N PRO A 94 -7.86 8.06 -11.84
CA PRO A 94 -8.72 8.88 -10.98
C PRO A 94 -8.35 8.79 -9.48
N TYR A 95 -7.73 7.68 -9.07
CA TYR A 95 -7.32 7.43 -7.69
C TYR A 95 -5.92 7.95 -7.33
N ARG A 96 -5.20 8.64 -8.23
CA ARG A 96 -3.84 9.16 -7.96
C ARG A 96 -3.82 10.12 -6.77
N LYS A 97 -4.79 11.05 -6.71
CA LYS A 97 -4.93 12.01 -5.60
C LYS A 97 -5.25 11.30 -4.28
N GLU A 98 -6.11 10.28 -4.32
CA GLU A 98 -6.50 9.52 -3.13
C GLU A 98 -5.31 8.71 -2.57
N ARG A 99 -4.50 8.11 -3.45
CA ARG A 99 -3.29 7.37 -3.07
C ARG A 99 -2.22 8.29 -2.46
N LEU A 100 -2.01 9.47 -3.05
CA LEU A 100 -1.10 10.48 -2.50
C LEU A 100 -1.59 10.98 -1.14
N ARG A 101 -2.90 11.20 -0.98
CA ARG A 101 -3.50 11.56 0.31
C ARG A 101 -3.27 10.48 1.35
N GLY A 102 -3.40 9.20 0.99
CA GLY A 102 -3.08 8.08 1.87
C GLY A 102 -1.62 8.10 2.36
N HIS A 103 -0.67 8.39 1.47
CA HIS A 103 0.74 8.55 1.86
C HIS A 103 0.94 9.74 2.80
N LEU A 104 0.33 10.90 2.51
CA LEU A 104 0.42 12.06 3.39
C LEU A 104 -0.18 11.79 4.77
N VAL A 105 -1.34 11.14 4.85
CA VAL A 105 -1.95 10.73 6.11
C VAL A 105 -1.03 9.79 6.88
N SER A 106 -0.43 8.80 6.21
CA SER A 106 0.49 7.86 6.85
C SER A 106 1.73 8.57 7.41
N MET A 107 2.26 9.55 6.68
CA MET A 107 3.44 10.33 7.09
C MET A 107 3.12 11.26 8.28
N LEU A 108 1.95 11.91 8.25
CA LEU A 108 1.46 12.74 9.35
C LEU A 108 1.17 11.91 10.60
N LEU A 109 0.54 10.74 10.46
CA LEU A 109 0.28 9.83 11.58
C LEU A 109 1.58 9.36 12.21
N TRP A 110 2.57 8.96 11.40
CA TRP A 110 3.89 8.56 11.88
C TRP A 110 4.59 9.70 12.63
N GLY A 111 4.64 10.91 12.05
CA GLY A 111 5.27 12.06 12.70
C GLY A 111 4.55 12.52 13.97
N ALA A 112 3.22 12.61 13.94
CA ALA A 112 2.42 13.04 15.08
C ALA A 112 2.52 12.05 16.25
N SER A 113 2.42 10.75 15.99
CA SER A 113 2.60 9.72 17.01
C SER A 113 4.01 9.74 17.61
N TRP A 114 5.03 10.05 16.81
CA TRP A 114 6.39 10.17 17.31
C TRP A 114 6.52 11.37 18.25
N LEU A 115 5.96 12.51 17.86
CA LEU A 115 5.99 13.74 18.66
C LEU A 115 5.27 13.57 20.01
N THR A 116 4.18 12.80 20.06
CA THR A 116 3.49 12.52 21.33
C THR A 116 4.33 11.69 22.31
N ALA A 117 5.33 10.96 21.81
CA ALA A 117 6.19 10.10 22.61
C ALA A 117 7.55 10.74 22.99
N VAL A 118 7.83 11.96 22.54
CA VAL A 118 9.08 12.70 22.82
C VAL A 118 9.45 12.74 24.32
N PRO A 119 8.51 12.96 25.27
CA PRO A 119 8.84 12.97 26.70
C PRO A 119 9.37 11.64 27.24
N PHE A 120 9.16 10.54 26.51
CA PHE A 120 9.49 9.17 26.92
C PHE A 120 10.70 8.59 26.17
N GLY A 121 11.44 9.44 25.45
CA GLY A 121 12.60 9.05 24.66
C GLY A 121 12.26 8.56 23.25
N TRP A 122 13.28 8.56 22.39
CA TRP A 122 13.13 8.25 20.96
C TRP A 122 12.71 6.79 20.72
N GLN A 123 13.08 5.86 21.61
CA GLN A 123 12.68 4.46 21.53
C GLN A 123 11.17 4.29 21.66
N THR A 124 10.55 5.03 22.60
CA THR A 124 9.10 5.04 22.77
C THR A 124 8.42 5.62 21.54
N GLY A 125 9.00 6.67 20.93
CA GLY A 125 8.56 7.19 19.63
C GLY A 125 8.56 6.12 18.54
N ALA A 126 9.64 5.35 18.41
CA ALA A 126 9.72 4.26 17.43
C ALA A 126 8.62 3.21 17.62
N VAL A 127 8.38 2.80 18.88
CA VAL A 127 7.34 1.81 19.19
C VAL A 127 5.95 2.35 18.90
N VAL A 128 5.60 3.52 19.43
CA VAL A 128 4.26 4.11 19.28
C VAL A 128 3.96 4.40 17.81
N SER A 129 4.89 5.02 17.09
CA SER A 129 4.70 5.32 15.67
C SER A 129 4.62 4.08 14.81
N GLY A 130 5.41 3.05 15.11
CA GLY A 130 5.33 1.78 14.40
C GLY A 130 4.00 1.05 14.63
N LEU A 131 3.48 1.05 15.86
CA LEU A 131 2.16 0.49 16.18
C LEU A 131 1.02 1.25 15.49
N VAL A 132 1.03 2.58 15.57
CA VAL A 132 0.01 3.44 14.94
C VAL A 132 0.03 3.24 13.43
N LEU A 133 1.21 3.24 12.81
CA LEU A 133 1.32 3.09 11.36
C LEU A 133 0.97 1.66 10.90
N GLY A 134 1.38 0.63 11.64
CA GLY A 134 0.98 -0.75 11.38
C GLY A 134 -0.54 -0.94 11.48
N GLY A 135 -1.15 -0.37 12.52
CA GLY A 135 -2.61 -0.35 12.70
C GLY A 135 -3.33 0.40 11.57
N TYR A 136 -2.80 1.55 11.15
CA TYR A 136 -3.32 2.31 10.02
C TYR A 136 -3.25 1.52 8.71
N LEU A 137 -2.12 0.89 8.40
CA LEU A 137 -1.94 0.08 7.19
C LEU A 137 -2.89 -1.13 7.17
N TRP A 138 -3.12 -1.77 8.32
CA TRP A 138 -4.14 -2.81 8.45
C TRP A 138 -5.52 -2.22 8.14
N PHE A 139 -5.94 -1.19 8.87
CA PHE A 139 -7.27 -0.61 8.77
C PHE A 139 -7.57 -0.12 7.35
N ASP A 140 -6.65 0.60 6.72
CA ASP A 140 -6.77 1.12 5.36
C ASP A 140 -6.95 -0.03 4.36
N SER A 141 -6.12 -1.08 4.46
CA SER A 141 -6.22 -2.26 3.59
C SER A 141 -7.51 -3.05 3.80
N ALA A 142 -7.99 -3.14 5.04
CA ALA A 142 -9.26 -3.80 5.36
C ALA A 142 -10.44 -3.01 4.81
N ARG A 143 -10.38 -1.68 4.86
CA ARG A 143 -11.37 -0.77 4.28
C ARG A 143 -11.39 -0.86 2.75
N GLU A 144 -10.22 -0.84 2.10
CA GLU A 144 -10.09 -1.03 0.65
C GLU A 144 -10.69 -2.37 0.22
N ARG A 145 -10.36 -3.45 0.94
CA ARG A 145 -10.95 -4.77 0.70
C ARG A 145 -12.47 -4.77 0.85
N ALA A 146 -13.00 -4.19 1.92
CA ALA A 146 -14.44 -4.12 2.16
C ALA A 146 -15.17 -3.33 1.07
N ARG A 147 -14.58 -2.25 0.55
CA ARG A 147 -15.10 -1.50 -0.59
C ARG A 147 -15.11 -2.34 -1.86
N ALA A 148 -14.03 -3.06 -2.15
CA ALA A 148 -13.92 -3.91 -3.33
C ALA A 148 -14.87 -5.11 -3.32
N ILE A 149 -15.29 -5.60 -2.14
CA ILE A 149 -16.31 -6.65 -2.02
C ILE A 149 -17.74 -6.11 -2.26
N ARG A 150 -17.97 -4.82 -1.99
CA ARG A 150 -19.29 -4.18 -2.10
C ARG A 150 -19.54 -3.51 -3.46
N ALA A 151 -18.50 -3.34 -4.27
CA ALA A 151 -18.55 -2.75 -5.60
C ALA A 151 -18.93 -3.82 -6.63
#